data_AF-A0A520NHM0-F1
#
_entry.id   AF-A0A520NHM0-F1
#
_cell.length_a   1.000
_cell.length_b   1.000
_cell.length_c   1.000
_cell.angle_alpha   90.00
_cell.angle_beta   90.00
_cell.angle_gamma   90.00
#
_symmetry.space_group_name_H-M   'P 1'
#
loop_
_entity.id
_entity.type
_entity.pdbx_description
1 polymer ?
#
loop_
_entity_poly.entity_id
_entity_poly.type
_entity_poly.pdbx_seq_one_letter_code
_entity_poly.pdbx_strand_id
1 'polypeptide(L)'
;MFFIHSLDTRPGEAELLAVFAAYVADRLLPENLRRRLSVTINTTAQPIRVPISRDYMISQKGFLRYVLPTDFTFTASVSVGMRDAMEVIAHELIHISQICHGRLRVQRRRVGAGTAARQIHIASWCKATLTPIDQIEWHKRPWEIEACNWQTVLVDEFLLRASGKASTVKVQRHQSDRLALYRLPKTMTPAAKVTPVSTVPRLNYTPESERKMPHISITPVTPLAEQQPLPVEECEVEIAGLPFRRRLRQEIIEEKRHELLLRGLISQ
;
A
#
# COMPACT_ATOMS: atom_id res chain seq x y z
N MET A 1 0.44 -7.52 -13.09
CA MET A 1 1.43 -7.70 -12.03
C MET A 1 1.50 -6.41 -11.23
N PHE A 2 1.45 -6.51 -9.91
CA PHE A 2 1.56 -5.37 -9.01
C PHE A 2 2.85 -5.56 -8.22
N PHE A 3 3.67 -4.53 -8.09
CA PHE A 3 4.94 -4.57 -7.40
C PHE A 3 4.93 -3.51 -6.31
N ILE A 4 5.26 -3.90 -5.08
CA ILE A 4 5.54 -2.94 -4.01
C ILE A 4 7.04 -2.93 -3.79
N HIS A 5 7.64 -1.76 -3.97
CA HIS A 5 9.06 -1.51 -3.75
C HIS A 5 9.24 -0.68 -2.49
N SER A 6 9.79 -1.31 -1.44
CA SER A 6 10.19 -0.60 -0.23
C SER A 6 11.48 0.16 -0.50
N LEU A 7 11.43 1.48 -0.61
CA LEU A 7 12.64 2.30 -0.77
C LEU A 7 13.39 2.42 0.56
N ASP A 8 12.68 2.83 1.61
CA ASP A 8 13.20 3.06 2.96
C ASP A 8 12.15 2.85 4.08
N THR A 9 11.04 2.17 3.79
CA THR A 9 10.01 1.83 4.80
C THR A 9 10.50 0.79 5.79
N ARG A 10 9.89 0.76 7.00
CA ARG A 10 10.24 -0.22 8.02
C ARG A 10 9.79 -1.63 7.61
N PRO A 11 10.43 -2.69 8.15
CA PRO A 11 10.00 -4.06 7.93
C PRO A 11 8.51 -4.25 8.28
N GLY A 12 7.74 -4.89 7.40
CA GLY A 12 6.32 -5.15 7.57
C GLY A 12 5.40 -4.08 6.99
N GLU A 13 5.86 -2.82 6.85
CA GLU A 13 5.03 -1.73 6.29
C GLU A 13 4.74 -1.98 4.81
N ALA A 14 5.78 -2.26 4.01
CA ALA A 14 5.61 -2.55 2.59
C ALA A 14 4.80 -3.83 2.34
N GLU A 15 4.95 -4.86 3.17
CA GLU A 15 4.16 -6.09 3.11
C GLU A 15 2.69 -5.83 3.40
N LEU A 16 2.38 -5.01 4.41
CA LEU A 16 1.00 -4.62 4.71
C LEU A 16 0.39 -3.79 3.57
N LEU A 17 1.15 -2.86 2.99
CA LEU A 17 0.72 -2.09 1.81
C LEU A 17 0.57 -2.98 0.57
N ALA A 18 1.35 -4.05 0.43
CA ALA A 18 1.18 -5.04 -0.63
C ALA A 18 -0.13 -5.81 -0.50
N VAL A 19 -0.46 -6.26 0.71
CA VAL A 19 -1.73 -6.94 0.99
C VAL A 19 -2.90 -5.98 0.75
N PHE A 20 -2.78 -4.72 1.15
CA PHE A 20 -3.78 -3.69 0.91
C PHE A 20 -3.96 -3.38 -0.59
N ALA A 21 -2.88 -3.17 -1.33
CA ALA A 21 -2.93 -2.90 -2.77
C ALA A 21 -3.57 -4.07 -3.53
N ALA A 22 -3.24 -5.31 -3.16
CA ALA A 22 -3.87 -6.51 -3.73
C ALA A 22 -5.38 -6.53 -3.46
N TYR A 23 -5.77 -6.24 -2.21
CA TYR A 23 -7.17 -6.13 -1.83
C TYR A 23 -7.92 -5.08 -2.65
N VAL A 24 -7.37 -3.87 -2.80
CA VAL A 24 -7.98 -2.80 -3.60
C VAL A 24 -8.06 -3.22 -5.07
N ALA A 25 -7.00 -3.83 -5.62
CA ALA A 25 -7.01 -4.32 -6.99
C ALA A 25 -8.09 -5.39 -7.20
N ASP A 26 -8.27 -6.34 -6.29
CA ASP A 26 -9.35 -7.33 -6.35
C ASP A 26 -10.73 -6.70 -6.29
N ARG A 27 -10.89 -5.62 -5.51
CA ARG A 27 -12.16 -4.88 -5.41
C ARG A 27 -12.48 -4.10 -6.67
N LEU A 28 -11.48 -3.58 -7.37
CA LEU A 28 -11.68 -2.62 -8.46
C LEU A 28 -11.52 -3.21 -9.86
N LEU A 29 -10.75 -4.29 -10.02
CA LEU A 29 -10.27 -4.75 -11.31
C LEU A 29 -10.54 -6.24 -11.51
N PRO A 30 -11.20 -6.64 -12.61
CA PRO A 30 -11.41 -8.06 -12.90
C PRO A 30 -10.07 -8.74 -13.20
N GLU A 31 -9.99 -10.05 -12.94
CA GLU A 31 -8.73 -10.80 -12.99
C GLU A 31 -8.02 -10.74 -14.35
N ASN A 32 -8.79 -10.78 -15.44
CA ASN A 32 -8.27 -10.65 -16.80
C ASN A 32 -7.59 -9.29 -17.04
N LEU A 33 -8.09 -8.23 -16.41
CA LEU A 33 -7.49 -6.90 -16.49
C LEU A 33 -6.22 -6.83 -15.64
N ARG A 34 -6.27 -7.32 -14.38
CA ARG A 34 -5.09 -7.34 -13.49
C ARG A 34 -3.89 -8.08 -14.07
N ARG A 35 -4.13 -9.12 -14.88
CA ARG A 35 -3.08 -9.86 -15.59
C ARG A 35 -2.37 -9.04 -16.68
N ARG A 36 -3.02 -7.99 -17.20
CA ARG A 36 -2.50 -7.14 -18.29
C ARG A 36 -1.85 -5.85 -17.81
N LEU A 37 -2.09 -5.46 -16.57
CA LEU A 37 -1.52 -4.26 -15.97
C LEU A 37 -0.16 -4.56 -15.34
N SER A 38 0.75 -3.60 -15.36
CA SER A 38 1.97 -3.54 -14.57
C SER A 38 1.88 -2.29 -13.69
N VAL A 39 1.83 -2.48 -12.37
CA VAL A 39 1.69 -1.36 -11.43
C VAL A 39 2.82 -1.42 -10.42
N THR A 40 3.68 -0.41 -10.45
CA THR A 40 4.82 -0.25 -9.54
C THR A 40 4.47 0.80 -8.49
N ILE A 41 4.42 0.37 -7.23
CA ILE A 41 4.13 1.23 -6.08
C ILE A 41 5.39 1.33 -5.25
N ASN A 42 6.02 2.50 -5.25
CA ASN A 42 7.15 2.76 -4.38
C ASN A 42 6.62 3.22 -3.01
N THR A 43 7.13 2.64 -1.93
CA THR A 43 6.78 3.04 -0.57
C THR A 43 8.00 3.67 0.09
N THR A 44 7.80 4.81 0.75
CA THR A 44 8.88 5.55 1.40
C THR A 44 8.50 6.13 2.76
N ALA A 45 9.46 6.18 3.68
CA ALA A 45 9.34 6.88 4.96
C ALA A 45 9.52 8.40 4.83
N GLN A 46 10.02 8.89 3.68
CA GLN A 46 10.14 10.32 3.40
C GLN A 46 8.76 10.95 3.18
N PRO A 47 8.55 12.24 3.54
CA PRO A 47 7.30 12.96 3.31
C PRO A 47 7.13 13.38 1.84
N ILE A 48 7.32 12.44 0.91
CA ILE A 48 7.27 12.66 -0.54
C ILE A 48 6.19 11.75 -1.13
N ARG A 49 5.26 12.36 -1.86
CA ARG A 49 4.24 11.65 -2.64
C ARG A 49 4.44 11.99 -4.11
N VAL A 50 4.40 10.97 -4.96
CA VAL A 50 4.50 11.15 -6.41
C VAL A 50 3.30 10.42 -7.04
N PRO A 51 2.22 11.15 -7.41
CA PRO A 51 1.04 10.51 -8.00
C PRO A 51 1.34 9.98 -9.40
N ILE A 52 0.42 9.17 -9.96
CA ILE A 52 0.53 8.74 -11.35
C ILE A 52 0.53 9.98 -12.26
N SER A 53 1.60 10.17 -13.03
CA SER A 53 1.66 11.27 -13.99
C SER A 53 0.56 11.09 -15.05
N ARG A 54 -0.03 12.22 -15.47
CA ARG A 54 -1.03 12.27 -16.54
C ARG A 54 -0.56 11.61 -17.83
N ASP A 55 0.75 11.59 -18.07
CA ASP A 55 1.34 10.93 -19.24
C ASP A 55 1.18 9.41 -19.21
N TYR A 56 1.28 8.79 -18.04
CA TYR A 56 0.99 7.37 -17.86
C TYR A 56 -0.50 7.05 -17.95
N MET A 57 -1.38 8.06 -17.89
CA MET A 57 -2.82 7.89 -18.02
C MET A 57 -3.35 8.05 -19.46
N ILE A 58 -2.49 8.42 -20.42
CA ILE A 58 -2.91 8.69 -21.79
C ILE A 58 -3.39 7.41 -22.47
N SER A 59 -4.65 7.43 -22.92
CA SER A 59 -5.17 6.40 -23.82
C SER A 59 -4.73 6.68 -25.25
N GLN A 60 -4.04 5.74 -25.88
CA GLN A 60 -3.58 5.90 -27.27
C GLN A 60 -4.71 5.54 -28.25
N LYS A 61 -4.84 6.27 -29.35
CA LYS A 61 -5.82 5.95 -30.39
C LYS A 61 -5.33 4.73 -31.18
N GLY A 62 -5.97 3.58 -31.01
CA GLY A 62 -5.76 2.41 -31.86
C GLY A 62 -6.68 2.41 -33.09
N PHE A 63 -6.54 1.39 -33.93
CA PHE A 63 -7.27 1.26 -35.21
C PHE A 63 -8.79 1.11 -35.03
N LEU A 64 -9.24 0.28 -34.07
CA LEU A 64 -10.67 0.04 -33.79
C LEU A 64 -11.13 0.55 -32.41
N ARG A 65 -10.20 0.69 -31.47
CA ARG A 65 -10.47 1.11 -30.10
C ARG A 65 -9.26 1.85 -29.53
N TYR A 66 -9.49 2.62 -28.48
CA TYR A 66 -8.39 3.16 -27.70
C TYR A 66 -7.61 2.02 -27.04
N VAL A 67 -6.29 2.11 -27.10
CA VAL A 67 -5.37 1.25 -26.36
C VAL A 67 -5.24 1.84 -24.96
N LEU A 68 -5.62 1.04 -23.97
CA LEU A 68 -5.53 1.41 -22.56
C LEU A 68 -4.06 1.38 -22.12
N PRO A 69 -3.62 2.33 -21.27
CA PRO A 69 -2.32 2.23 -20.63
C PRO A 69 -2.25 0.98 -19.75
N THR A 70 -1.10 0.32 -19.78
CA THR A 70 -0.84 -0.92 -19.03
C THR A 70 0.13 -0.72 -17.90
N ASP A 71 0.99 0.29 -17.98
CA ASP A 71 2.13 0.48 -17.08
C ASP A 71 1.95 1.75 -16.25
N PHE A 72 1.95 1.58 -14.94
CA PHE A 72 1.73 2.66 -13.98
C PHE A 72 2.82 2.65 -12.91
N THR A 73 3.23 3.83 -12.48
CA THR A 73 4.19 4.00 -11.39
C THR A 73 3.81 5.20 -10.53
N PHE A 74 3.82 5.03 -9.22
CA PHE A 74 3.61 6.10 -8.26
C PHE A 74 4.31 5.80 -6.93
N THR A 75 4.41 6.82 -6.07
CA THR A 75 5.05 6.73 -4.75
C THR A 75 4.07 7.12 -3.66
N ALA A 76 3.89 6.23 -2.68
CA ALA A 76 3.15 6.47 -1.45
C ALA A 76 4.10 6.66 -0.27
N SER A 77 3.84 7.67 0.54
CA SER A 77 4.61 7.96 1.75
C SER A 77 3.91 7.40 2.99
N VAL A 78 4.67 6.77 3.88
CA VAL A 78 4.20 6.36 5.22
C VAL A 78 4.52 7.39 6.31
N SER A 79 5.11 8.53 5.97
CA SER A 79 5.61 9.51 6.96
C SER A 79 4.50 10.09 7.85
N VAL A 80 3.28 10.20 7.31
CA VAL A 80 2.07 10.65 8.02
C VAL A 80 1.39 9.48 8.76
N GLY A 81 1.62 8.26 8.30
CA GLY A 81 1.06 7.03 8.86
C GLY A 81 0.58 6.06 7.80
N MET A 82 0.36 4.81 8.22
CA MET A 82 -0.04 3.72 7.31
C MET A 82 -1.41 3.94 6.66
N ARG A 83 -2.36 4.53 7.39
CA ARG A 83 -3.70 4.80 6.85
C ARG A 83 -3.64 5.79 5.68
N ASP A 84 -2.86 6.85 5.83
CA ASP A 84 -2.67 7.85 4.76
C ASP A 84 -1.97 7.22 3.53
N ALA A 85 -0.95 6.40 3.73
CA ALA A 85 -0.32 5.65 2.64
C ALA A 85 -1.32 4.73 1.91
N MET A 86 -2.19 4.04 2.66
CA MET A 86 -3.26 3.23 2.10
C MET A 86 -4.27 4.08 1.32
N GLU A 87 -4.69 5.23 1.83
CA GLU A 87 -5.58 6.14 1.11
C GLU A 87 -4.98 6.61 -0.22
N VAL A 88 -3.69 6.97 -0.24
CA VAL A 88 -2.97 7.33 -1.48
C VAL A 88 -2.94 6.16 -2.46
N ILE A 89 -2.59 4.95 -2.00
CA ILE A 89 -2.61 3.75 -2.85
C ILE A 89 -4.01 3.51 -3.41
N ALA A 90 -5.05 3.59 -2.58
CA ALA A 90 -6.42 3.42 -3.05
C ALA A 90 -6.80 4.46 -4.10
N HIS A 91 -6.46 5.73 -3.88
CA HIS A 91 -6.73 6.83 -4.79
C HIS A 91 -6.16 6.57 -6.19
N GLU A 92 -4.87 6.23 -6.27
CA GLU A 92 -4.20 5.97 -7.55
C GLU A 92 -4.73 4.70 -8.23
N LEU A 93 -5.05 3.64 -7.47
CA LEU A 93 -5.69 2.44 -8.02
C LEU A 93 -7.11 2.68 -8.52
N ILE A 94 -7.85 3.61 -7.91
CA ILE A 94 -9.16 4.06 -8.41
C ILE A 94 -8.99 4.75 -9.77
N HIS A 95 -7.99 5.62 -9.95
CA HIS A 95 -7.72 6.21 -11.27
C HIS A 95 -7.39 5.17 -12.34
N ILE A 96 -6.55 4.18 -12.01
CA ILE A 96 -6.27 3.06 -12.92
C ILE A 96 -7.58 2.35 -13.29
N SER A 97 -8.46 2.08 -12.32
CA SER A 97 -9.76 1.44 -12.59
C SER A 97 -10.67 2.30 -13.46
N GLN A 98 -10.77 3.60 -13.18
CA GLN A 98 -11.56 4.55 -13.97
C GLN A 98 -11.10 4.57 -15.43
N ILE A 99 -9.78 4.54 -15.67
CA ILE A 99 -9.21 4.48 -17.02
C ILE A 99 -9.53 3.16 -17.69
N CYS A 100 -9.27 2.04 -17.00
CA CYS A 100 -9.42 0.73 -17.59
C CYS A 100 -10.87 0.35 -17.93
N HIS A 101 -11.84 0.89 -17.18
CA HIS A 101 -13.27 0.74 -17.47
C HIS A 101 -13.78 1.81 -18.46
N GLY A 102 -12.90 2.67 -18.98
CA GLY A 102 -13.24 3.70 -19.97
C GLY A 102 -14.10 4.84 -19.42
N ARG A 103 -14.15 5.01 -18.10
CA ARG A 103 -14.86 6.09 -17.41
C ARG A 103 -14.04 7.37 -17.43
N LEU A 104 -12.75 7.28 -17.14
CA LEU A 104 -11.81 8.38 -17.32
C LEU A 104 -11.02 8.15 -18.60
N ARG A 105 -10.98 9.15 -19.48
CA ARG A 105 -10.13 9.12 -20.68
C ARG A 105 -9.27 10.36 -20.71
N VAL A 106 -7.96 10.18 -20.60
CA VAL A 106 -6.96 11.25 -20.72
C VAL A 106 -6.30 11.18 -22.09
N GLN A 107 -6.11 12.33 -22.72
CA GLN A 107 -5.42 12.46 -24.00
C GLN A 107 -4.49 13.67 -23.97
N ARG A 108 -3.48 13.64 -24.85
CA ARG A 108 -2.65 14.80 -25.15
C ARG A 108 -3.16 15.48 -26.41
N ARG A 109 -3.28 16.81 -26.39
CA ARG A 109 -3.70 17.62 -27.53
C ARG A 109 -2.69 18.74 -27.75
N ARG A 110 -2.23 18.89 -29.00
CA ARG A 110 -1.47 20.06 -29.43
C ARG A 110 -2.44 21.22 -29.66
N VAL A 111 -2.18 22.37 -29.06
CA VAL A 111 -2.96 23.60 -29.23
C VAL A 111 -2.05 24.72 -29.69
N GLY A 112 -2.51 25.51 -30.66
CA GLY A 112 -1.73 26.56 -31.32
C GLY A 112 -1.04 26.09 -32.60
N ALA A 113 -0.28 26.99 -33.23
CA ALA A 113 0.43 26.75 -34.48
C ALA A 113 1.89 27.19 -34.39
N GLY A 114 2.76 26.60 -35.21
CA GLY A 114 4.17 26.95 -35.29
C GLY A 114 4.93 26.76 -33.97
N THR A 115 5.77 27.75 -33.64
CA THR A 115 6.62 27.78 -32.44
C THR A 115 5.84 28.04 -31.14
N ALA A 116 4.62 28.56 -31.22
CA ALA A 116 3.75 28.80 -30.06
C ALA A 116 2.89 27.57 -29.70
N ALA A 117 3.00 26.47 -30.43
CA ALA A 117 2.20 25.29 -30.18
C ALA A 117 2.60 24.59 -28.88
N ARG A 118 1.64 24.43 -27.97
CA ARG A 118 1.83 23.75 -26.68
C ARG A 118 1.07 22.43 -26.63
N GLN A 119 1.60 21.49 -25.86
CA GLN A 119 0.89 20.26 -25.53
C GLN A 119 0.08 20.49 -24.25
N ILE A 120 -1.19 20.12 -24.27
CA ILE A 120 -2.07 20.15 -23.09
C ILE A 120 -2.68 18.77 -22.86
N HIS A 121 -3.04 18.49 -21.61
CA HIS A 121 -3.84 17.31 -21.28
C HIS A 121 -5.33 17.67 -21.30
N ILE A 122 -6.11 16.82 -21.94
CA ILE A 122 -7.57 16.88 -21.95
C ILE A 122 -8.11 15.60 -21.32
N ALA A 123 -9.22 15.71 -20.61
CA ALA A 123 -9.91 14.57 -20.02
C ALA A 123 -11.39 14.55 -20.39
N SER A 124 -11.96 13.36 -20.43
CA SER A 124 -13.38 13.08 -20.60
C SER A 124 -13.80 12.10 -19.51
N TRP A 125 -14.91 12.40 -18.85
CA TRP A 125 -15.48 11.60 -17.77
C TRP A 125 -16.79 10.96 -18.23
N CYS A 126 -16.95 9.65 -18.05
CA CYS A 126 -18.13 8.88 -18.42
C CYS A 126 -18.65 9.18 -19.85
N LYS A 127 -17.72 9.28 -20.81
CA LYS A 127 -17.98 9.62 -22.24
C LYS A 127 -18.53 11.05 -22.48
N ALA A 128 -18.45 11.94 -21.49
CA ALA A 128 -18.73 13.36 -21.68
C ALA A 128 -17.70 14.05 -22.59
N THR A 129 -17.94 15.32 -22.90
CA THR A 129 -17.05 16.16 -23.70
C THR A 129 -15.62 16.20 -23.14
N LEU A 130 -14.64 16.24 -24.05
CA LEU A 130 -13.23 16.39 -23.70
C LEU A 130 -12.93 17.84 -23.31
N THR A 131 -12.47 18.06 -22.09
CA THR A 131 -12.13 19.38 -21.53
C THR A 131 -10.67 19.41 -21.09
N PRO A 132 -9.93 20.52 -21.28
CA PRO A 132 -8.60 20.69 -20.70
C PRO A 132 -8.60 20.48 -19.19
N ILE A 133 -7.73 19.59 -18.69
CA ILE A 133 -7.71 19.21 -17.27
C ILE A 133 -7.41 20.43 -16.39
N ASP A 134 -6.51 21.29 -16.83
CA ASP A 134 -6.06 22.46 -16.08
C ASP A 134 -7.08 23.61 -16.06
N GLN A 135 -8.17 23.51 -16.81
CA GLN A 135 -9.30 24.45 -16.73
C GLN A 135 -10.30 24.07 -15.63
N ILE A 136 -10.22 22.85 -15.09
CA ILE A 136 -11.07 22.36 -14.01
C ILE A 136 -10.21 22.29 -12.76
N GLU A 137 -10.58 23.05 -11.73
CA GLU A 137 -9.94 22.96 -10.41
C GLU A 137 -9.98 21.52 -9.89
N TRP A 138 -8.92 21.08 -9.22
CA TRP A 138 -8.78 19.68 -8.81
C TRP A 138 -10.01 19.15 -8.05
N HIS A 139 -10.50 19.90 -7.06
CA HIS A 139 -11.67 19.53 -6.24
C HIS A 139 -13.01 19.50 -6.99
N LYS A 140 -13.07 20.07 -8.20
CA LYS A 140 -14.25 20.06 -9.08
C LYS A 140 -14.23 18.95 -10.13
N ARG A 141 -13.12 18.22 -10.24
CA ARG A 141 -12.98 17.14 -11.22
C ARG A 141 -13.79 15.92 -10.77
N PRO A 142 -14.74 15.42 -11.57
CA PRO A 142 -15.60 14.30 -11.15
C PRO A 142 -14.84 13.02 -10.78
N TRP A 143 -13.74 12.73 -11.47
CA TRP A 143 -12.91 11.56 -11.19
C TRP A 143 -12.12 11.66 -9.89
N GLU A 144 -11.68 12.87 -9.51
CA GLU A 144 -10.99 13.13 -8.24
C GLU A 144 -11.98 13.04 -7.08
N ILE A 145 -13.18 13.64 -7.21
CA ILE A 145 -14.25 13.54 -6.22
C ILE A 145 -14.61 12.08 -5.96
N GLU A 146 -14.76 11.27 -7.02
CA GLU A 146 -15.01 9.85 -6.87
C GLU A 146 -13.84 9.14 -6.16
N ALA A 147 -12.60 9.41 -6.56
CA ALA A 147 -11.43 8.78 -5.95
C ALA A 147 -11.31 9.11 -4.45
N CYS A 148 -11.49 10.38 -4.07
CA CYS A 148 -11.52 10.81 -2.67
C CYS A 148 -12.62 10.14 -1.86
N ASN A 149 -13.82 9.98 -2.42
CA ASN A 149 -14.91 9.32 -1.70
C ASN A 149 -14.62 7.82 -1.49
N TRP A 150 -14.09 7.15 -2.51
CA TRP A 150 -13.87 5.70 -2.45
C TRP A 150 -12.60 5.29 -1.71
N GLN A 151 -11.57 6.14 -1.64
CA GLN A 151 -10.32 5.79 -0.97
C GLN A 151 -10.58 5.43 0.51
N THR A 152 -11.34 6.27 1.22
CA THR A 152 -11.64 6.08 2.64
C THR A 152 -12.51 4.84 2.84
N VAL A 153 -13.52 4.64 1.98
CA VAL A 153 -14.40 3.46 2.04
C VAL A 153 -13.59 2.17 1.87
N LEU A 154 -12.68 2.11 0.91
CA LEU A 154 -11.86 0.91 0.67
C LEU A 154 -10.88 0.64 1.80
N VAL A 155 -10.29 1.68 2.38
CA VAL A 155 -9.40 1.58 3.55
C VAL A 155 -10.15 1.07 4.76
N ASP A 156 -11.30 1.66 5.08
CA ASP A 156 -12.10 1.24 6.23
C ASP A 156 -12.63 -0.20 6.04
N GLU A 157 -13.08 -0.55 4.82
CA GLU A 157 -13.50 -1.92 4.48
C GLU A 157 -12.34 -2.92 4.68
N PHE A 158 -11.13 -2.57 4.26
CA PHE A 158 -9.94 -3.40 4.46
C PHE A 158 -9.63 -3.60 5.95
N LEU A 159 -9.58 -2.53 6.74
CA LEU A 159 -9.23 -2.58 8.16
C LEU A 159 -10.27 -3.35 8.98
N LEU A 160 -11.57 -3.18 8.67
CA LEU A 160 -12.64 -3.97 9.28
C LEU A 160 -12.50 -5.46 8.94
N ARG A 161 -12.06 -5.79 7.72
CA ARG A 161 -11.85 -7.18 7.30
C ARG A 161 -10.60 -7.78 7.92
N ALA A 162 -9.51 -7.04 7.99
CA ALA A 162 -8.25 -7.45 8.61
C ALA A 162 -8.39 -7.66 10.13
N SER A 163 -9.29 -6.92 10.78
CA SER A 163 -9.62 -7.10 12.21
C SER A 163 -10.62 -8.22 12.50
N GLY A 164 -11.06 -8.97 11.48
CA GLY A 164 -12.04 -10.06 11.63
C GLY A 164 -13.47 -9.60 11.90
N LYS A 165 -13.75 -8.29 11.80
CA LYS A 165 -15.06 -7.68 12.15
C LYS A 165 -16.02 -7.53 10.97
N ALA A 166 -15.60 -7.81 9.73
CA ALA A 166 -16.44 -7.64 8.54
C ALA A 166 -17.06 -8.96 8.04
N SER A 167 -18.39 -8.98 7.85
CA SER A 167 -19.14 -10.20 7.52
C SER A 167 -19.58 -10.35 6.06
N THR A 168 -19.66 -9.29 5.23
CA THR A 168 -19.87 -9.47 3.77
C THR A 168 -19.75 -8.16 3.02
N VAL A 169 -19.12 -8.21 1.85
CA VAL A 169 -18.94 -7.05 0.97
C VAL A 169 -20.04 -7.03 -0.10
N LYS A 170 -20.80 -5.93 -0.19
CA LYS A 170 -21.82 -5.76 -1.24
C LYS A 170 -21.15 -5.53 -2.59
N VAL A 171 -21.54 -6.35 -3.57
CA VAL A 171 -21.10 -6.23 -4.97
C VAL A 171 -21.97 -5.18 -5.66
N GLN A 172 -21.34 -4.18 -6.26
CA GLN A 172 -22.05 -3.22 -7.09
C GLN A 172 -22.01 -3.70 -8.55
N ARG A 173 -23.15 -3.63 -9.24
CA ARG A 173 -23.16 -3.89 -10.69
C ARG A 173 -22.41 -2.77 -11.39
N HIS A 174 -21.54 -3.13 -12.33
CA HIS A 174 -20.88 -2.17 -13.18
C HIS A 174 -21.92 -1.34 -13.94
N GLN A 175 -21.88 -0.02 -13.76
CA GLN A 175 -22.65 0.95 -14.52
C GLN A 175 -21.66 1.94 -15.14
N SER A 176 -21.99 2.49 -16.30
CA SER A 176 -21.08 3.39 -17.03
C SER A 176 -20.67 4.63 -16.23
N ASP A 177 -21.48 5.03 -15.26
CA ASP A 177 -21.34 6.21 -14.42
C ASP A 177 -20.83 5.90 -13.00
N ARG A 178 -20.66 4.63 -12.60
CA ARG A 178 -20.30 4.25 -11.23
C ARG A 178 -19.10 3.31 -11.15
N LEU A 179 -18.39 3.38 -10.03
CA LEU A 179 -17.30 2.46 -9.72
C LEU A 179 -17.83 1.03 -9.54
N ALA A 180 -17.28 0.08 -10.29
CA ALA A 180 -17.61 -1.31 -10.14
C ALA A 180 -16.78 -1.93 -9.01
N LEU A 181 -17.48 -2.57 -8.06
CA LEU A 181 -16.86 -3.24 -6.92
C LEU A 181 -17.10 -4.73 -6.99
N TYR A 182 -16.04 -5.51 -7.11
CA TYR A 182 -16.08 -6.95 -7.34
C TYR A 182 -16.19 -7.75 -6.02
N ARG A 183 -16.77 -8.94 -6.14
CA ARG A 183 -16.86 -9.89 -5.02
C ARG A 183 -15.48 -10.38 -4.65
N LEU A 184 -15.11 -10.23 -3.38
CA LEU A 184 -13.91 -10.86 -2.86
C LEU A 184 -14.13 -12.35 -2.59
N PRO A 185 -13.10 -13.20 -2.78
CA PRO A 185 -13.11 -14.54 -2.23
C PRO A 185 -13.29 -14.48 -0.70
N LYS A 186 -13.93 -15.52 -0.13
CA LYS A 186 -14.13 -15.63 1.34
C LYS A 186 -12.80 -15.72 2.09
N THR A 187 -11.75 -16.22 1.44
CA THR A 187 -10.39 -16.32 1.97
C THR A 187 -9.53 -15.17 1.45
N MET A 188 -8.73 -14.53 2.32
CA MET A 188 -7.58 -13.72 1.90
C MET A 188 -6.48 -14.66 1.37
N THR A 189 -6.76 -15.36 0.28
CA THR A 189 -5.67 -15.85 -0.56
C THR A 189 -5.00 -14.61 -1.15
N PRO A 190 -3.67 -14.46 -1.07
CA PRO A 190 -2.99 -13.32 -1.66
C PRO A 190 -3.28 -13.33 -3.18
N ALA A 191 -4.14 -12.43 -3.64
CA ALA A 191 -4.61 -12.41 -5.02
C ALA A 191 -4.01 -11.23 -5.79
N ALA A 192 -2.72 -11.39 -6.06
CA ALA A 192 -1.97 -11.08 -7.28
C ALA A 192 -0.54 -11.53 -6.95
N LYS A 193 0.31 -11.86 -7.93
CA LYS A 193 1.76 -11.97 -7.68
C LYS A 193 2.26 -10.58 -7.31
N VAL A 194 2.07 -10.18 -6.06
CA VAL A 194 2.67 -9.00 -5.47
C VAL A 194 3.95 -9.49 -4.83
N THR A 195 5.04 -9.34 -5.55
CA THR A 195 6.35 -9.63 -5.01
C THR A 195 6.76 -8.42 -4.20
N PRO A 196 6.84 -8.51 -2.85
CA PRO A 196 7.51 -7.47 -2.10
C PRO A 196 8.97 -7.49 -2.54
N VAL A 197 9.42 -6.40 -3.15
CA VAL A 197 10.83 -6.23 -3.50
C VAL A 197 11.41 -5.31 -2.43
N SER A 198 12.00 -5.90 -1.41
CA SER A 198 12.77 -5.17 -0.41
C SER A 198 14.19 -4.95 -0.94
N THR A 199 14.61 -3.70 -1.05
CA THR A 199 16.03 -3.34 -1.25
C THR A 199 16.78 -3.21 0.07
N VAL A 200 16.10 -3.37 1.21
CA VAL A 200 16.72 -3.32 2.54
C VAL A 200 17.33 -4.70 2.84
N PRO A 201 18.63 -4.80 3.21
CA PRO A 201 19.22 -6.06 3.62
C PRO A 201 18.40 -6.66 4.75
N ARG A 202 17.89 -7.89 4.56
CA ARG A 202 17.43 -8.70 5.69
C ARG A 202 18.64 -8.91 6.59
N LEU A 203 18.63 -8.29 7.77
CA LEU A 203 19.48 -8.73 8.87
C LEU A 203 19.05 -10.16 9.20
N ASN A 204 19.74 -11.14 8.63
CA ASN A 204 19.66 -12.53 9.06
C ASN A 204 20.20 -12.57 10.48
N TYR A 205 19.32 -12.49 11.47
CA TYR A 205 19.68 -12.80 12.84
C TYR A 205 19.75 -14.33 12.97
N THR A 206 20.93 -14.89 12.72
CA THR A 206 21.28 -16.23 13.20
C THR A 206 21.60 -16.14 14.68
N PRO A 207 20.90 -16.86 15.56
CA PRO A 207 21.36 -17.01 16.94
C PRO A 207 22.58 -17.92 16.93
N GLU A 208 23.78 -17.35 17.09
CA GLU A 208 25.00 -18.11 17.35
C GLU A 208 24.90 -18.74 18.74
N SER A 209 24.49 -20.01 18.79
CA SER A 209 24.74 -20.87 19.93
C SER A 209 26.20 -21.34 19.90
N GLU A 210 26.95 -20.91 20.90
CA GLU A 210 28.07 -21.59 21.55
C GLU A 210 29.11 -22.29 20.66
N ARG A 211 30.34 -21.75 20.65
CA ARG A 211 31.54 -22.51 21.09
C ARG A 211 32.80 -21.64 21.21
N LYS A 212 33.27 -21.55 22.46
CA LYS A 212 34.66 -21.53 22.97
C LYS A 212 35.62 -20.45 22.44
N MET A 213 35.81 -19.42 23.26
CA MET A 213 37.10 -18.70 23.36
C MET A 213 37.96 -19.26 24.51
N PRO A 214 39.29 -19.13 24.43
CA PRO A 214 40.24 -19.96 25.18
C PRO A 214 40.43 -19.51 26.62
N HIS A 215 40.90 -20.46 27.45
CA HIS A 215 41.33 -20.26 28.82
C HIS A 215 42.27 -19.06 28.98
N ILE A 216 41.88 -18.11 29.82
CA ILE A 216 42.81 -17.22 30.51
C ILE A 216 42.56 -17.39 32.01
N SER A 217 43.52 -18.02 32.68
CA SER A 217 43.56 -18.15 34.13
C SER A 217 43.89 -16.81 34.76
N ILE A 218 43.03 -16.32 35.66
CA ILE A 218 43.40 -15.32 36.66
C ILE A 218 42.84 -15.79 38.00
N THR A 219 43.72 -15.80 39.00
CA THR A 219 43.57 -16.23 40.40
C THR A 219 42.51 -15.48 41.21
N PRO A 220 42.03 -16.06 42.33
CA PRO A 220 40.77 -15.67 42.97
C PRO A 220 40.90 -14.48 43.93
N VAL A 221 39.85 -13.64 43.96
CA VAL A 221 39.59 -12.68 45.04
C VAL A 221 38.20 -12.99 45.61
N THR A 222 38.15 -13.24 46.92
CA THR A 222 36.99 -13.65 47.75
C THR A 222 35.90 -12.55 47.77
N PRO A 223 34.60 -12.89 47.95
CA PRO A 223 33.48 -12.24 47.26
C PRO A 223 32.90 -11.02 47.98
N LEU A 224 32.48 -10.03 47.19
CA LEU A 224 31.51 -9.02 47.62
C LEU A 224 30.13 -9.55 47.20
N ALA A 225 29.20 -9.60 48.15
CA ALA A 225 27.87 -10.18 47.99
C ALA A 225 27.16 -9.69 46.71
N GLU A 226 27.00 -10.58 45.73
CA GLU A 226 26.14 -10.34 44.58
C GLU A 226 24.69 -10.30 45.06
N GLN A 227 24.10 -9.11 44.97
CA GLN A 227 22.65 -8.95 44.97
C GLN A 227 22.08 -9.84 43.86
N GLN A 228 21.19 -10.77 44.23
CA GLN A 228 20.41 -11.51 43.25
C GLN A 228 19.71 -10.50 42.33
N PRO A 229 19.88 -10.58 41.00
CA PRO A 229 19.10 -9.78 40.09
C PRO A 229 17.63 -10.14 40.29
N LEU A 230 16.78 -9.11 40.46
CA LEU A 230 15.34 -9.25 40.58
C LEU A 230 14.79 -10.11 39.42
N PRO A 231 13.80 -10.98 39.66
CA PRO A 231 13.22 -11.80 38.60
C PRO A 231 12.62 -10.90 37.52
N VAL A 232 13.12 -11.03 36.30
CA VAL A 232 12.57 -10.37 35.11
C VAL A 232 11.22 -11.02 34.81
N GLU A 233 10.12 -10.25 34.88
CA GLU A 233 8.79 -10.74 34.50
C GLU A 233 8.74 -11.01 32.99
N GLU A 234 8.80 -12.30 32.62
CA GLU A 234 8.63 -12.79 31.26
C GLU A 234 7.21 -13.34 31.08
N CYS A 235 6.53 -12.92 30.01
CA CYS A 235 5.21 -13.40 29.63
C CYS A 235 5.31 -14.31 28.39
N GLU A 236 4.71 -15.50 28.46
CA GLU A 236 4.59 -16.40 27.30
C GLU A 236 3.33 -16.09 26.50
N VAL A 237 3.51 -15.79 25.21
CA VAL A 237 2.41 -15.43 24.31
C VAL A 237 2.36 -16.41 23.14
N GLU A 238 1.15 -16.92 22.88
CA GLU A 238 0.83 -17.76 21.73
C GLU A 238 0.23 -16.89 20.61
N ILE A 239 0.88 -16.87 19.44
CA ILE A 239 0.44 -16.08 18.29
C ILE A 239 -0.05 -17.04 17.21
N ALA A 240 -1.33 -16.92 16.85
CA ALA A 240 -1.96 -17.74 15.83
C ALA A 240 -1.19 -17.65 14.49
N GLY A 241 -0.78 -18.80 13.95
CA GLY A 241 -0.03 -18.90 12.69
C GLY A 241 1.49 -18.95 12.83
N LEU A 242 2.04 -18.88 14.05
CA LEU A 242 3.47 -19.12 14.31
C LEU A 242 3.69 -20.47 15.03
N PRO A 243 4.74 -21.22 14.68
CA PRO A 243 4.95 -22.59 15.18
C PRO A 243 5.47 -22.68 16.63
N PHE A 244 5.87 -21.57 17.26
CA PHE A 244 6.47 -21.59 18.59
C PHE A 244 5.91 -20.46 19.47
N ARG A 245 5.71 -20.78 20.76
CA ARG A 245 5.41 -19.80 21.80
C ARG A 245 6.58 -18.83 21.96
N ARG A 246 6.26 -17.54 22.12
CA ARG A 246 7.25 -16.48 22.28
C ARG A 246 7.28 -16.06 23.74
N ARG A 247 8.47 -15.91 24.31
CA ARG A 247 8.67 -15.22 25.58
C ARG A 247 8.95 -13.76 25.29
N LEU A 248 8.13 -12.90 25.87
CA LEU A 248 8.26 -11.45 25.76
C LEU A 248 8.52 -10.90 27.15
N ARG A 249 9.51 -10.01 27.26
CA ARG A 249 9.75 -9.26 28.48
C ARG A 249 8.72 -8.15 28.58
N GLN A 250 8.23 -7.92 29.79
CA GLN A 250 7.24 -6.88 30.06
C GLN A 250 7.69 -5.50 29.56
N GLU A 251 8.97 -5.17 29.72
CA GLU A 251 9.59 -3.93 29.21
C GLU A 251 9.41 -3.75 27.69
N ILE A 252 9.61 -4.82 26.91
CA ILE A 252 9.47 -4.80 25.45
C ILE A 252 8.00 -4.63 25.05
N ILE A 253 7.08 -5.22 25.81
CA ILE A 253 5.64 -5.09 25.59
C ILE A 253 5.21 -3.65 25.85
N GLU A 254 5.69 -3.04 26.94
CA GLU A 254 5.36 -1.67 27.32
C GLU A 254 5.93 -0.64 26.35
N GLU A 255 7.19 -0.82 25.93
CA GLU A 255 7.81 0.01 24.89
C GLU A 255 7.00 -0.08 23.60
N LYS A 256 6.61 -1.31 23.20
CA LYS A 256 5.83 -1.50 21.98
C LYS A 256 4.42 -0.94 22.09
N ARG A 257 3.76 -1.08 23.25
CA ARG A 257 2.44 -0.49 23.51
C ARG A 257 2.50 1.03 23.44
N HIS A 258 3.53 1.65 24.03
CA HIS A 258 3.74 3.09 23.96
C HIS A 258 3.96 3.57 22.52
N GLU A 259 4.78 2.85 21.74
CA GLU A 259 4.97 3.11 20.31
C GLU A 259 3.65 3.05 19.53
N LEU A 260 2.80 2.05 19.82
CA LEU A 260 1.51 1.89 19.13
C LEU A 260 0.49 2.97 19.53
N LEU A 261 0.50 3.41 20.80
CA LEU A 261 -0.32 4.53 21.29
C LEU A 261 0.08 5.85 20.62
N LEU A 262 1.39 6.15 20.56
CA LEU A 262 1.90 7.34 19.87
C LEU A 262 1.53 7.37 18.38
N ARG A 263 1.34 6.19 17.78
CA ARG A 263 0.95 6.02 16.38
C ARG A 263 -0.56 5.96 16.15
N GLY A 264 -1.37 6.08 17.21
CA GLY A 264 -2.83 5.98 17.12
C GLY A 264 -3.35 4.62 16.62
N LEU A 265 -2.54 3.57 16.72
CA LEU A 265 -2.89 2.22 16.27
C LEU A 265 -3.71 1.45 17.32
N ILE A 266 -3.64 1.89 18.58
CA ILE A 266 -4.43 1.39 19.70
C ILE A 266 -4.86 2.57 20.58
N SER A 267 -5.99 2.45 21.28
CA SER A 267 -6.43 3.40 22.32
C SER A 267 -5.99 2.91 23.70
N GLN A 268 -5.92 3.84 24.69
CA GLN A 268 -5.50 3.50 26.07
C GLN A 268 -6.33 2.38 26.69
#